data_AF-A0A090LXD6-F1
#
_entry.id   AF-A0A090LXD6-F1
#
_cell.length_a   1.000
_cell.length_b   1.000
_cell.length_c   1.000
_cell.angle_alpha   90.00
_cell.angle_beta   90.00
_cell.angle_gamma   90.00
#
_symmetry.space_group_name_H-M   'P 1'
#
loop_
_entity.id
_entity.type
_entity.pdbx_description
1 polymer ?
#
loop_
_entity_poly.entity_id
_entity_poly.type
_entity_poly.pdbx_seq_one_letter_code
_entity_poly.pdbx_strand_id
1 'polypeptide(L)'
;DVEPEAKSLATPSDLMGENTYCTSLAGVEFGRVRTWGTHPLRRADYDLASPTQMCDLPQNLLEPLLVRAASARGANVRFSSEFVSLEQDEHGVLVTIRDSVLQQDFRVRAQYVIGADGANSQVVEQLGLPL
;
A
#
# COMPACT_ATOMS: atom_id res chain seq x y z
N ASP A 1 1.88 2.24 17.89
CA ASP A 1 2.05 3.26 16.84
C ASP A 1 2.93 2.67 15.75
N VAL A 2 2.68 2.94 14.46
CA VAL A 2 3.41 2.32 13.33
C VAL A 2 4.52 3.21 12.75
N GLU A 3 4.42 4.53 12.93
CA GLU A 3 5.34 5.49 12.31
C GLU A 3 6.80 5.33 12.73
N PRO A 4 7.15 5.15 14.03
CA PRO A 4 8.55 5.00 14.43
C PRO A 4 9.23 3.78 13.82
N GLU A 5 8.51 2.67 13.72
CA GLU A 5 9.02 1.45 13.11
C GLU A 5 9.17 1.61 11.60
N ALA A 6 8.20 2.25 10.93
CA ALA A 6 8.31 2.57 9.51
C ALA A 6 9.54 3.44 9.21
N LYS A 7 9.80 4.48 10.02
CA LYS A 7 11.00 5.33 9.89
C LYS A 7 12.30 4.55 10.10
N SER A 8 12.31 3.55 10.99
CA SER A 8 13.50 2.73 11.23
C SER A 8 13.87 1.80 10.07
N LEU A 9 12.89 1.47 9.22
CA LEU A 9 13.06 0.60 8.05
C LEU A 9 13.27 1.39 6.74
N ALA A 10 13.04 2.71 6.77
CA ALA A 10 13.00 3.55 5.59
C ALA A 10 14.30 4.33 5.37
N THR A 11 14.57 4.69 4.12
CA THR A 11 15.57 5.70 3.79
C THR A 11 14.98 7.09 4.10
N PRO A 12 15.67 7.94 4.87
CA PRO A 12 15.18 9.28 5.20
C PRO A 12 15.22 10.23 3.99
N SER A 13 14.38 11.28 4.04
CA SER A 13 14.18 12.25 2.94
C SER A 13 15.46 12.91 2.42
N ASP A 14 16.44 13.16 3.26
CA ASP A 14 17.69 13.85 2.93
C ASP A 14 18.60 13.02 1.99
N LEU A 15 18.42 11.70 1.95
CA LEU A 15 19.15 10.79 1.06
C LEU A 15 18.43 10.53 -0.28
N MET A 16 17.21 11.04 -0.46
CA MET A 16 16.38 10.76 -1.64
C MET A 16 16.41 11.87 -2.69
N GLY A 17 17.06 13.01 -2.42
CA GLY A 17 16.84 14.26 -3.14
C GLY A 17 17.46 14.38 -4.54
N GLU A 18 18.30 13.44 -4.95
CA GLU A 18 19.11 13.57 -6.17
C GLU A 18 18.55 12.67 -7.29
N ASN A 19 17.76 13.24 -8.20
CA ASN A 19 17.44 12.57 -9.46
C ASN A 19 18.44 12.98 -10.53
N THR A 20 19.32 12.05 -10.90
CA THR A 20 20.43 12.27 -11.84
C THR A 20 20.11 11.71 -13.22
N TYR A 21 20.24 12.57 -14.24
CA TYR A 21 20.15 12.17 -15.64
C TYR A 21 21.56 12.00 -16.19
N CYS A 22 21.88 10.79 -16.65
CA CYS A 22 23.21 10.42 -17.13
C CYS A 22 23.10 9.35 -18.22
N THR A 23 24.18 9.15 -19.01
CA THR A 23 24.20 8.11 -20.05
C THR A 23 24.24 6.70 -19.46
N SER A 24 24.87 6.54 -18.29
CA SER A 24 24.91 5.32 -17.48
C SER A 24 25.34 5.69 -16.06
N LEU A 25 25.24 4.75 -15.11
CA LEU A 25 25.60 5.00 -13.71
C LEU A 25 27.05 5.51 -13.52
N ALA A 26 27.99 5.07 -14.36
CA ALA A 26 29.38 5.53 -14.35
C ALA A 26 29.72 6.41 -15.57
N GLY A 27 28.70 6.89 -16.28
CA GLY A 27 28.82 7.65 -17.52
C GLY A 27 28.83 9.17 -17.32
N VAL A 28 28.59 9.90 -18.41
CA VAL A 28 28.50 11.36 -18.38
C VAL A 28 27.15 11.78 -17.80
N GLU A 29 27.20 12.67 -16.81
CA GLU A 29 26.02 13.31 -16.25
C GLU A 29 25.57 14.48 -17.13
N PHE A 30 24.28 14.52 -17.46
CA PHE A 30 23.65 15.64 -18.16
C PHE A 30 23.16 16.71 -17.18
N GLY A 31 22.70 16.29 -15.99
CA GLY A 31 22.26 17.19 -14.93
C GLY A 31 21.43 16.47 -13.87
N ARG A 32 20.98 17.25 -12.88
CA ARG A 32 20.19 16.75 -11.74
C ARG A 32 18.97 17.61 -11.47
N VAL A 33 17.94 16.97 -10.94
CA VAL A 33 16.77 17.65 -10.38
C VAL A 33 16.69 17.32 -8.89
N ARG A 34 16.57 18.36 -8.06
CA ARG A 34 16.28 18.23 -6.64
C ARG A 34 14.83 17.82 -6.44
N THR A 35 14.60 16.58 -6.04
CA THR A 35 13.25 16.02 -5.87
C THR A 35 12.85 15.89 -4.41
N TRP A 36 11.59 15.50 -4.20
CA TRP A 36 11.03 15.19 -2.88
C TRP A 36 11.18 16.31 -1.83
N GLY A 37 11.11 17.57 -2.26
CA GLY A 37 11.17 18.73 -1.37
C GLY A 37 12.56 19.08 -0.84
N THR A 38 13.63 18.48 -1.38
CA THR A 38 15.00 18.67 -0.87
C THR A 38 15.67 19.97 -1.34
N HIS A 39 15.11 20.68 -2.32
CA HIS A 39 15.63 21.99 -2.72
C HIS A 39 15.42 23.00 -1.57
N PRO A 40 16.42 23.82 -1.18
CA PRO A 40 16.29 24.76 -0.05
C PRO A 40 15.09 25.71 -0.16
N LEU A 41 14.81 26.22 -1.37
CA LEU A 41 13.63 27.07 -1.62
C LEU A 41 12.28 26.34 -1.52
N ARG A 42 12.26 25.01 -1.42
CA ARG A 42 11.04 24.20 -1.26
C ARG A 42 10.95 23.56 0.12
N ARG A 43 12.07 23.44 0.84
CA ARG A 43 12.14 22.70 2.12
C ARG A 43 11.19 23.27 3.18
N ALA A 44 11.13 24.60 3.29
CA ALA A 44 10.23 25.26 4.24
C ALA A 44 8.75 24.95 3.97
N ASP A 45 8.33 24.93 2.71
CA ASP A 45 6.95 24.58 2.35
C ASP A 45 6.59 23.16 2.80
N TYR A 46 7.53 22.21 2.65
CA TYR A 46 7.33 20.82 3.06
C TYR A 46 7.28 20.68 4.58
N ASP A 47 8.24 21.28 5.29
CA ASP A 47 8.32 21.19 6.76
C ASP A 47 7.13 21.90 7.44
N LEU A 48 6.58 22.97 6.83
CA LEU A 48 5.38 23.67 7.35
C LEU A 48 4.07 22.95 7.00
N ALA A 49 4.05 22.09 5.98
CA ALA A 49 2.85 21.40 5.54
C ALA A 49 2.50 20.15 6.38
N SER A 50 3.48 19.54 7.05
CA SER A 50 3.27 18.31 7.82
C SER A 50 4.27 18.16 8.96
N PRO A 51 3.89 17.58 10.12
CA PRO A 51 4.83 17.18 11.16
C PRO A 51 5.69 15.95 10.77
N THR A 52 5.41 15.31 9.64
CA THR A 52 6.12 14.14 9.12
C THR A 52 6.79 14.44 7.78
N GLN A 53 7.83 13.67 7.45
CA GLN A 53 8.62 13.84 6.24
C GLN A 53 8.42 12.68 5.28
N MET A 54 8.73 12.91 4.00
CA MET A 54 8.87 11.84 3.02
C MET A 54 9.93 10.82 3.45
N CYS A 55 9.76 9.57 3.06
CA CYS A 55 10.77 8.53 3.22
C CYS A 55 10.60 7.50 2.10
N ASP A 56 11.64 6.72 1.85
CA ASP A 56 11.60 5.58 0.92
C ASP A 56 11.53 4.29 1.73
N LEU A 57 10.36 3.66 1.73
CA LEU A 57 10.11 2.38 2.39
C LEU A 57 9.51 1.41 1.38
N PRO A 58 10.25 0.39 0.92
CA PRO A 58 9.75 -0.52 -0.09
C PRO A 58 8.60 -1.40 0.46
N GLN A 59 7.68 -1.77 -0.44
CA GLN A 59 6.44 -2.48 -0.07
C GLN A 59 6.69 -3.80 0.66
N ASN A 60 7.75 -4.54 0.30
CA ASN A 60 8.09 -5.80 0.96
C ASN A 60 8.48 -5.64 2.45
N LEU A 61 8.77 -4.41 2.91
CA LEU A 61 8.99 -4.09 4.32
C LEU A 61 7.74 -3.44 4.94
N LEU A 62 7.06 -2.56 4.19
CA LEU A 62 5.85 -1.88 4.65
C LEU A 62 4.68 -2.85 4.87
N GLU A 63 4.40 -3.74 3.92
CA GLU A 63 3.24 -4.63 3.98
C GLU A 63 3.29 -5.58 5.19
N PRO A 64 4.40 -6.28 5.49
CA PRO A 64 4.48 -7.10 6.70
C PRO A 64 4.32 -6.28 8.00
N LEU A 65 4.83 -5.04 8.02
CA LEU A 65 4.67 -4.13 9.15
C LEU A 65 3.19 -3.81 9.38
N LEU A 66 2.46 -3.43 8.33
CA LEU A 66 1.03 -3.10 8.42
C LEU A 66 0.19 -4.31 8.81
N VAL A 67 0.45 -5.47 8.19
CA VAL A 67 -0.25 -6.73 8.48
C VAL A 67 -0.05 -7.13 9.94
N ARG A 68 1.19 -7.14 10.43
CA ARG A 68 1.49 -7.44 11.83
C ARG A 68 0.78 -6.48 12.77
N ALA A 69 0.83 -5.18 12.45
CA ALA A 69 0.23 -4.15 13.29
C ALA A 69 -1.31 -4.20 13.30
N ALA A 70 -1.95 -4.64 12.21
CA ALA A 70 -3.39 -4.88 12.15
C ALA A 70 -3.78 -6.12 12.97
N SER A 71 -3.07 -7.23 12.79
CA SER A 71 -3.30 -8.46 13.55
C SER A 71 -3.13 -8.26 15.06
N ALA A 72 -2.08 -7.54 15.47
CA ALA A 72 -1.84 -7.20 16.88
C ALA A 72 -2.95 -6.34 17.51
N ARG A 73 -3.73 -5.63 16.68
CA ARG A 73 -4.90 -4.83 17.10
C ARG A 73 -6.22 -5.59 16.99
N GLY A 74 -6.19 -6.88 16.66
CA GLY A 74 -7.35 -7.76 16.64
C GLY A 74 -7.98 -7.99 15.27
N ALA A 75 -7.38 -7.49 14.17
CA ALA A 75 -7.85 -7.84 12.84
C ALA A 75 -7.55 -9.33 12.55
N ASN A 76 -8.53 -10.05 12.01
CA ASN A 76 -8.29 -11.41 11.51
C ASN A 76 -7.74 -11.32 10.08
N VAL A 77 -6.46 -11.62 9.93
CA VAL A 77 -5.78 -11.63 8.63
C VAL A 77 -5.56 -13.06 8.18
N ARG A 78 -6.05 -13.39 6.98
CA ARG A 78 -5.91 -14.73 6.38
C ARG A 78 -5.40 -14.60 4.95
N PHE A 79 -4.18 -15.07 4.72
CA PHE A 79 -3.61 -15.22 3.38
C PHE A 79 -4.09 -16.52 2.73
N SER A 80 -3.69 -16.76 1.47
CA SER A 80 -4.08 -17.95 0.70
C SER A 80 -5.60 -18.16 0.66
N SER A 81 -6.33 -17.04 0.63
CA SER A 81 -7.79 -16.97 0.62
C SER A 81 -8.18 -16.04 -0.52
N GLU A 82 -8.76 -16.60 -1.57
CA GLU A 82 -9.07 -15.90 -2.81
C GLU A 82 -10.56 -15.57 -2.86
N PHE A 83 -10.89 -14.33 -3.18
CA PHE A 83 -12.27 -13.92 -3.45
C PHE A 83 -12.79 -14.67 -4.68
N VAL A 84 -14.02 -15.21 -4.59
CA VAL A 84 -14.67 -15.90 -5.72
C VAL A 84 -15.90 -15.12 -6.17
N SER A 85 -16.78 -14.78 -5.22
CA SER A 85 -17.97 -14.00 -5.51
C SER A 85 -18.57 -13.35 -4.26
N LEU A 86 -19.48 -12.39 -4.47
CA LEU A 86 -20.35 -11.84 -3.42
C LEU A 86 -21.81 -11.80 -3.83
N GLU A 87 -22.70 -11.86 -2.86
CA GLU A 87 -24.14 -11.62 -3.00
C GLU A 87 -24.58 -10.63 -1.91
N GLN A 88 -25.36 -9.62 -2.28
CA GLN A 88 -25.82 -8.58 -1.36
C GLN A 88 -27.32 -8.71 -1.11
N ASP A 89 -27.73 -8.50 0.14
CA ASP A 89 -29.13 -8.41 0.56
C ASP A 89 -29.34 -7.26 1.54
N GLU A 90 -30.57 -7.08 2.03
CA GLU A 90 -30.94 -5.98 2.95
C GLU A 90 -30.19 -6.01 4.30
N HIS A 91 -29.52 -7.12 4.62
CA HIS A 91 -28.84 -7.37 5.88
C HIS A 91 -27.32 -7.54 5.72
N GLY A 92 -26.74 -7.23 4.55
CA GLY A 92 -25.29 -7.22 4.33
C GLY A 92 -24.86 -8.01 3.10
N VAL A 93 -23.63 -8.54 3.15
CA VAL A 93 -22.95 -9.20 2.03
C VAL A 93 -22.50 -10.59 2.43
N LEU A 94 -22.84 -11.59 1.62
CA LEU A 94 -22.32 -12.94 1.72
C LEU A 94 -21.20 -13.11 0.69
N VAL A 95 -19.98 -13.37 1.15
CA VAL A 95 -18.79 -13.53 0.30
C VAL A 95 -18.41 -15.00 0.23
N THR A 96 -18.21 -15.53 -0.97
CA THR A 96 -17.62 -16.84 -1.22
C THR A 96 -16.11 -16.69 -1.43
N ILE A 97 -15.34 -17.49 -0.71
CA ILE A 97 -13.87 -17.43 -0.67
C ILE A 97 -13.32 -18.84 -0.89
N ARG A 98 -12.33 -18.97 -1.78
CA ARG A 98 -11.57 -20.20 -2.00
C ARG A 98 -10.36 -20.22 -1.06
N ASP A 99 -10.26 -21.24 -0.22
CA ASP A 99 -9.01 -21.54 0.47
C ASP A 99 -8.06 -22.24 -0.51
N SER A 100 -6.96 -21.58 -0.87
CA SER A 100 -6.00 -22.11 -1.85
C SER A 100 -5.13 -23.25 -1.29
N VAL A 101 -5.06 -23.41 0.03
CA VAL A 101 -4.31 -24.50 0.67
C VAL A 101 -5.15 -25.77 0.71
N LEU A 102 -6.39 -25.65 1.18
CA LEU A 102 -7.33 -26.77 1.33
C LEU A 102 -8.16 -27.04 0.06
N GLN A 103 -8.09 -26.16 -0.93
CA GLN A 103 -8.81 -26.23 -2.20
C GLN A 103 -10.35 -26.28 -2.04
N GLN A 104 -10.88 -25.70 -0.96
CA GLN A 104 -12.30 -25.71 -0.63
C GLN A 104 -12.87 -24.29 -0.54
N ASP A 105 -14.15 -24.14 -0.88
CA ASP A 105 -14.86 -22.88 -0.67
C ASP A 105 -15.42 -22.81 0.75
N PHE A 106 -15.45 -21.59 1.27
CA PHE A 106 -16.22 -21.25 2.45
C PHE A 106 -16.88 -19.88 2.26
N ARG A 107 -17.84 -19.56 3.14
CA ARG A 107 -18.59 -18.32 3.07
C ARG A 107 -18.42 -17.48 4.31
N VAL A 108 -18.32 -16.17 4.13
CA VAL A 108 -18.24 -15.17 5.20
C VAL A 108 -19.39 -14.19 5.05
N ARG A 109 -20.15 -13.99 6.13
CA ARG A 109 -21.17 -12.94 6.21
C ARG A 109 -20.54 -11.69 6.81
N ALA A 110 -20.67 -10.55 6.15
CA ALA A 110 -20.20 -9.26 6.61
C ALA A 110 -21.26 -8.18 6.39
N GLN A 111 -21.20 -7.09 7.15
CA GLN A 111 -22.06 -5.93 6.90
C GLN A 111 -21.63 -5.16 5.65
N TYR A 112 -20.32 -5.14 5.37
CA TYR A 112 -19.70 -4.45 4.25
C TYR A 112 -18.50 -5.22 3.73
N VAL A 113 -18.16 -4.98 2.46
CA VAL A 113 -16.95 -5.52 1.80
C VAL A 113 -16.16 -4.34 1.23
N ILE A 114 -14.84 -4.36 1.41
CA ILE A 114 -13.92 -3.37 0.84
C ILE A 114 -13.15 -4.05 -0.30
N GLY A 115 -13.33 -3.58 -1.53
CA GLY A 115 -12.57 -4.03 -2.71
C GLY A 115 -11.18 -3.41 -2.74
N ALA A 116 -10.22 -4.04 -2.07
CA ALA A 116 -8.80 -3.64 -2.04
C ALA A 116 -7.92 -4.67 -2.77
N ASP A 117 -8.43 -5.23 -3.87
CA ASP A 117 -7.88 -6.36 -4.63
C ASP A 117 -7.03 -5.95 -5.86
N GLY A 118 -6.69 -4.67 -5.99
CA GLY A 118 -5.72 -4.16 -6.95
C GLY A 118 -6.31 -3.76 -8.31
N ALA A 119 -5.45 -3.61 -9.32
CA ALA A 119 -5.79 -2.97 -10.60
C ALA A 119 -6.85 -3.71 -11.41
N ASN A 120 -6.88 -5.05 -11.33
CA ASN A 120 -7.86 -5.90 -12.00
C ASN A 120 -8.89 -6.40 -10.99
N SER A 121 -9.55 -5.46 -10.30
CA SER A 121 -10.46 -5.77 -9.20
C SER A 121 -11.64 -6.63 -9.66
N GLN A 122 -11.72 -7.85 -9.13
CA GLN A 122 -12.85 -8.76 -9.35
C GLN A 122 -14.11 -8.22 -8.67
N VAL A 123 -13.94 -7.51 -7.54
CA VAL A 123 -15.06 -6.86 -6.86
C VAL A 123 -15.71 -5.81 -7.75
N VAL A 124 -14.91 -4.95 -8.40
CA VAL A 124 -15.39 -3.94 -9.35
C VAL A 124 -16.10 -4.60 -10.54
N GLU A 125 -15.47 -5.62 -11.13
CA GLU A 125 -16.02 -6.36 -12.27
C GLU A 125 -17.38 -6.98 -11.93
N GLN A 126 -17.48 -7.69 -10.81
CA GLN A 126 -18.70 -8.38 -10.41
C GLN A 126 -19.86 -7.42 -10.09
N LEU A 127 -19.53 -6.22 -9.60
CA LEU A 127 -20.51 -5.17 -9.32
C LEU A 127 -20.87 -4.34 -10.57
N GLY A 128 -20.21 -4.57 -11.71
CA GLY A 128 -20.43 -3.82 -12.94
C GLY A 128 -20.14 -2.32 -12.77
N LEU A 129 -19.19 -1.97 -11.92
CA LEU A 129 -18.83 -0.58 -11.67
C LEU A 129 -18.05 0.00 -12.85
N PRO A 130 -18.31 1.26 -13.26
CA PRO A 130 -17.57 1.90 -14.32
C PRO A 130 -16.14 2.24 -13.88
N LEU A 131 -15.18 2.14 -14.82
CA LEU A 131 -13.79 2.58 -14.68
C LEU A 131 -13.54 3.91 -15.39
#